data_AF-A0A7S1BKY5-F1
#
_entry.id   AF-A0A7S1BKY5-F1
#
_cell.length_a   1.000
_cell.length_b   1.000
_cell.length_c   1.000
_cell.angle_alpha   90.00
_cell.angle_beta   90.00
_cell.angle_gamma   90.00
#
_symmetry.space_group_name_H-M   'P 1'
#
loop_
_entity.id
_entity.type
_entity.pdbx_description
1 polymer ?
#
loop_
_entity_poly.entity_id
_entity_poly.type
_entity_poly.pdbx_seq_one_letter_code
_entity_poly.pdbx_strand_id
1 'polypeptide(L)'
;LEEDETRQSSAVDVLVRIFDRLGYERRCGGATPLPTEESNGVAEAVLRAAAEAAGPHFGQLWERAGNVLRSRLLGLLRSVAICAAGCAHHGPNPAHAAILNVVAAVLGQEGKGDTENLVGGALGAWMAVLRTSDAYTNDMDGTYAALGVHVRRCGGPSDWWEHLRPIMLLTESYILLGGAHFLNAGHAATVSLLLSQTLTQVRPRGASYVMTVVDALLRAFPKEGGVLLAATPPEMPDVPSALQRMLTACAGNFWGVRNCEPDVVVVSYLEALARACWGDLGILDGFYPVQVMGRPGEKPFGEDHPLQVFSGEHFGPQQLMELYFERIDNAGHGPHGPHRRKFWAMFLLSLLPKDAHQHYHPYSLAVVKEMDRLVNLLMDVLTQLDELAAKGVPTFKPTCTAWDDDDDDADVVDDGGRYARILTQHMAKDVVHTTDLRDCIRTSMHALATSMGQEAYDEVMGTVEPVVLRQLQEKLL
;
A
#
# COMPACT_ATOMS: atom_id res chain seq x y z
N LEU A 1 10.50 43.80 0.28
CA LEU A 1 10.47 42.55 -0.52
C LEU A 1 10.42 42.81 -2.03
N GLU A 2 10.31 44.05 -2.54
CA GLU A 2 10.00 44.28 -3.96
C GLU A 2 11.20 44.39 -4.93
N GLU A 3 12.46 44.51 -4.47
CA GLU A 3 13.56 44.89 -5.39
C GLU A 3 14.78 43.91 -5.46
N ASP A 4 14.87 42.87 -4.64
CA ASP A 4 16.07 42.02 -4.59
C ASP A 4 15.73 40.55 -4.25
N GLU A 5 15.91 39.66 -5.24
CA GLU A 5 15.65 38.21 -5.13
C GLU A 5 16.52 37.56 -4.04
N THR A 6 17.75 38.05 -3.83
CA THR A 6 18.68 37.59 -2.78
C THR A 6 18.13 37.87 -1.39
N ARG A 7 17.53 39.05 -1.20
CA ARG A 7 16.88 39.44 0.07
C ARG A 7 15.58 38.69 0.29
N GLN A 8 14.79 38.43 -0.76
CA GLN A 8 13.60 37.57 -0.67
C GLN A 8 13.98 36.15 -0.25
N SER A 9 15.01 35.58 -0.88
CA SER A 9 15.51 34.23 -0.59
C SER A 9 16.00 34.10 0.85
N SER A 10 16.73 35.10 1.35
CA SER A 10 17.20 35.13 2.74
C SER A 10 16.05 35.29 3.75
N ALA A 11 15.03 36.08 3.44
CA ALA A 11 13.86 36.24 4.30
C ALA A 11 13.05 34.93 4.39
N VAL A 12 12.87 34.22 3.27
CA VAL A 12 12.21 32.91 3.25
C VAL A 12 13.02 31.89 4.06
N ASP A 13 14.35 31.86 3.96
CA ASP A 13 15.18 30.96 4.79
C ASP A 13 15.02 31.21 6.29
N VAL A 14 14.94 32.49 6.69
CA VAL A 14 14.70 32.86 8.09
C VAL A 14 13.33 32.34 8.53
N LEU A 15 12.29 32.52 7.71
CA LEU A 15 10.96 32.00 8.02
C LEU A 15 10.96 30.48 8.09
N VAL A 16 11.53 29.77 7.10
CA VAL A 16 11.64 28.30 7.10
C VAL A 16 12.31 27.82 8.40
N ARG A 17 13.45 28.41 8.78
CA ARG A 17 14.14 28.06 10.03
C ARG A 17 13.30 28.34 11.28
N ILE A 18 12.53 29.43 11.29
CA ILE A 18 11.62 29.74 12.40
C ILE A 18 10.52 28.67 12.48
N PHE A 19 9.87 28.34 11.36
CA PHE A 19 8.81 27.33 11.33
C PHE A 19 9.34 25.92 11.64
N ASP A 20 10.50 25.54 11.10
CA ASP A 20 11.15 24.25 11.39
C ASP A 20 11.49 24.13 12.86
N ARG A 21 12.08 25.18 13.46
CA ARG A 21 12.41 25.20 14.88
C ARG A 21 11.17 25.11 15.75
N LEU A 22 10.14 25.89 15.46
CA LEU A 22 8.86 25.83 16.19
C LEU A 22 8.17 24.47 16.04
N GLY A 23 8.21 23.88 14.84
CA GLY A 23 7.68 22.54 14.57
C GLY A 23 8.50 21.42 15.22
N TYR A 24 9.81 21.57 15.35
CA TYR A 24 10.71 20.61 15.99
C TYR A 24 10.57 20.64 17.52
N GLU A 25 10.60 21.82 18.14
CA GLU A 25 10.43 21.99 19.59
C GLU A 25 9.10 21.39 20.09
N ARG A 26 8.05 21.41 19.26
CA ARG A 26 6.75 20.79 19.56
C ARG A 26 6.75 19.27 19.42
N ARG A 27 7.48 18.72 18.44
CA ARG A 27 7.53 17.28 18.15
C ARG A 27 8.37 16.50 19.15
N CYS A 28 9.50 17.06 19.59
CA CYS A 28 10.46 16.30 20.40
C CYS A 28 10.17 16.29 21.90
N GLY A 29 9.04 16.86 22.38
CA GLY A 29 8.69 16.88 23.81
C GLY A 29 9.86 17.28 24.72
N GLY A 30 10.72 18.18 24.25
CA GLY A 30 12.06 18.37 24.78
C GLY A 30 12.06 18.73 26.27
N ALA A 31 12.98 18.10 27.02
CA ALA A 31 13.21 18.17 28.47
C ALA A 31 13.57 19.56 29.06
N THR A 32 13.10 20.64 28.45
CA THR A 32 13.04 21.98 29.03
C THR A 32 11.71 22.17 29.77
N PRO A 33 11.67 22.93 30.88
CA PRO A 33 10.47 23.03 31.72
C PRO A 33 9.27 23.42 30.86
N LEU A 34 8.20 22.64 30.99
CA LEU A 34 6.94 22.76 30.25
C LEU A 34 6.62 24.24 29.96
N PRO A 35 6.54 24.65 28.69
CA PRO A 35 5.99 25.94 28.35
C PRO A 35 4.59 25.99 28.96
N THR A 36 4.31 27.01 29.79
CA THR A 36 2.97 27.24 30.33
C THR A 36 1.94 27.21 29.19
N GLU A 37 0.74 26.68 29.41
CA GLU A 37 -0.31 26.59 28.37
C GLU A 37 -0.50 27.91 27.58
N GLU A 38 -0.25 29.05 28.22
CA GLU A 38 -0.25 30.38 27.60
C GLU A 38 0.79 30.57 26.48
N SER A 39 2.02 30.04 26.61
CA SER A 39 3.06 30.22 25.58
C SER A 39 2.81 29.36 24.33
N ASN A 40 2.16 28.19 24.51
CA ASN A 40 1.70 27.38 23.38
C ASN A 40 0.58 28.08 22.62
N GLY A 41 -0.35 28.74 23.32
CA GLY A 41 -1.42 29.54 22.70
C GLY A 41 -0.89 30.73 21.89
N VAL A 42 0.15 31.42 22.37
CA VAL A 42 0.76 32.55 21.66
C VAL A 42 1.50 32.08 20.39
N ALA A 43 2.30 31.02 20.48
CA ALA A 43 2.98 30.46 19.30
C ALA A 43 1.98 29.99 18.24
N GLU A 44 0.88 29.34 18.66
CA GLU A 44 -0.21 28.91 17.79
C GLU A 44 -0.92 30.10 17.11
N ALA A 45 -1.23 31.15 17.86
CA ALA A 45 -1.85 32.36 17.30
C ALA A 45 -0.92 33.05 16.29
N VAL A 46 0.39 33.11 16.56
CA VAL A 46 1.38 33.69 15.64
C VAL A 46 1.51 32.87 14.37
N LEU A 47 1.57 31.53 14.49
CA LEU A 47 1.65 30.63 13.33
C LEU A 47 0.38 30.70 12.46
N ARG A 48 -0.80 30.75 13.08
CA ARG A 48 -2.08 30.91 12.38
C ARG A 48 -2.15 32.25 11.68
N ALA A 49 -1.84 33.34 12.38
CA ALA A 49 -1.81 34.68 11.80
C ALA A 49 -0.80 34.78 10.64
N ALA A 50 0.37 34.14 10.76
CA ALA A 50 1.35 34.08 9.68
C ALA A 50 0.84 33.28 8.47
N ALA A 51 0.16 32.15 8.68
CA ALA A 51 -0.43 31.35 7.62
C ALA A 51 -1.57 32.08 6.90
N GLU A 52 -2.48 32.72 7.66
CA GLU A 52 -3.59 33.52 7.14
C GLU A 52 -3.09 34.77 6.40
N ALA A 53 -2.06 35.44 6.92
CA ALA A 53 -1.46 36.60 6.27
C ALA A 53 -0.69 36.21 5.00
N ALA A 54 0.02 35.07 5.00
CA ALA A 54 0.84 34.67 3.87
C ALA A 54 0.01 34.06 2.73
N GLY A 55 -1.09 33.35 3.04
CA GLY A 55 -1.97 32.66 2.07
C GLY A 55 -2.30 33.46 0.80
N PRO A 56 -2.93 34.65 0.93
CA PRO A 56 -3.30 35.49 -0.22
C PRO A 56 -2.13 36.01 -1.05
N HIS A 57 -0.95 36.14 -0.43
CA HIS A 57 0.25 36.68 -1.09
C HIS A 57 1.12 35.59 -1.74
N PHE A 58 0.94 34.32 -1.37
CA PHE A 58 1.72 33.22 -1.94
C PHE A 58 1.55 33.08 -3.45
N GLY A 59 0.32 33.19 -3.97
CA GLY A 59 0.10 33.12 -5.42
C GLY A 59 0.87 34.20 -6.19
N GLN A 60 0.87 35.44 -5.69
CA GLN A 60 1.59 36.55 -6.32
C GLN A 60 3.12 36.38 -6.23
N LEU A 61 3.62 35.88 -5.09
CA LEU A 61 5.04 35.58 -4.92
C LEU A 61 5.48 34.41 -5.82
N TRP A 62 4.64 33.39 -5.95
CA TRP A 62 4.90 32.21 -6.78
C TRP A 62 5.07 32.56 -8.27
N GLU A 63 4.18 33.40 -8.79
CA GLU A 63 4.23 33.86 -10.18
C GLU A 63 5.49 34.68 -10.48
N ARG A 64 6.01 35.42 -9.49
CA ARG A 64 7.19 36.28 -9.63
C ARG A 64 8.52 35.58 -9.30
N ALA A 65 8.47 34.41 -8.67
CA ALA A 65 9.65 33.72 -8.16
C ALA A 65 10.37 32.90 -9.24
N GLY A 66 11.71 32.96 -9.27
CA GLY A 66 12.53 31.97 -9.95
C GLY A 66 12.52 30.60 -9.25
N ASN A 67 13.05 29.55 -9.90
CA ASN A 67 12.98 28.17 -9.40
C ASN A 67 13.59 27.99 -8.00
N VAL A 68 14.69 28.68 -7.68
CA VAL A 68 15.32 28.63 -6.35
C VAL A 68 14.36 29.15 -5.28
N LEU A 69 13.72 30.30 -5.52
CA LEU A 69 12.77 30.87 -4.59
C LEU A 69 11.49 30.01 -4.51
N ARG A 70 11.01 29.45 -5.62
CA ARG A 70 9.87 28.51 -5.64
C ARG A 70 10.13 27.26 -4.79
N SER A 71 11.32 26.67 -4.89
CA SER A 71 11.72 25.53 -4.05
C SER A 71 11.67 25.88 -2.55
N ARG A 72 12.19 27.05 -2.17
CA ARG A 72 12.14 27.54 -0.78
C ARG A 72 10.71 27.83 -0.32
N LEU A 73 9.88 28.40 -1.19
CA LEU A 73 8.46 28.62 -0.90
C LEU A 73 7.71 27.30 -0.65
N LEU A 74 7.99 26.24 -1.40
CA LEU A 74 7.44 24.91 -1.15
C LEU A 74 7.85 24.35 0.22
N GLY A 75 9.13 24.54 0.60
CA GLY A 75 9.62 24.18 1.94
C GLY A 75 8.90 24.96 3.05
N LEU A 76 8.69 26.26 2.86
CA LEU A 76 7.93 27.10 3.80
C LEU A 76 6.48 26.62 3.91
N LEU A 77 5.81 26.38 2.78
CA LEU A 77 4.43 25.90 2.73
C LEU A 77 4.25 24.55 3.43
N ARG A 78 5.19 23.61 3.21
CA ARG A 78 5.23 22.32 3.94
C ARG A 78 5.31 22.55 5.44
N SER A 79 6.20 23.43 5.88
CA SER A 79 6.41 23.74 7.30
C SER A 79 5.17 24.39 7.94
N VAL A 80 4.53 25.30 7.21
CA VAL A 80 3.27 25.94 7.62
C VAL A 80 2.15 24.91 7.77
N ALA A 81 1.98 23.99 6.82
CA ALA A 81 0.97 22.93 6.89
C ALA A 81 1.16 22.05 8.14
N ILE A 82 2.40 21.62 8.41
CA ILE A 82 2.73 20.81 9.59
C ILE A 82 2.46 21.59 10.89
N CYS A 83 2.87 22.86 10.96
CA CYS A 83 2.69 23.68 12.14
C CYS A 83 1.21 23.93 12.45
N ALA A 84 0.42 24.26 11.43
CA ALA A 84 -1.01 24.54 11.56
C ALA A 84 -1.83 23.32 12.00
N ALA A 85 -1.38 22.10 11.70
CA ALA A 85 -2.04 20.86 12.11
C ALA A 85 -2.03 20.59 13.61
N GLY A 86 -0.97 21.02 14.30
CA GLY A 86 -0.88 20.90 15.75
C GLY A 86 -1.75 21.92 16.49
N CYS A 87 -2.20 22.95 15.79
CA CYS A 87 -3.01 24.07 16.30
C CYS A 87 -4.50 23.70 16.25
N ALA A 88 -4.90 22.79 17.13
CA ALA A 88 -6.17 22.08 17.13
C ALA A 88 -7.40 22.99 17.33
N HIS A 89 -7.92 23.55 16.24
CA HIS A 89 -9.33 23.96 16.15
C HIS A 89 -9.99 23.24 14.96
N HIS A 90 -11.23 22.81 15.17
CA HIS A 90 -12.03 22.01 14.24
C HIS A 90 -12.43 22.82 12.99
N GLY A 91 -11.50 22.99 12.05
CA GLY A 91 -11.76 23.69 10.80
C GLY A 91 -10.74 23.38 9.71
N PRO A 92 -11.11 23.57 8.44
CA PRO A 92 -10.19 23.42 7.33
C PRO A 92 -9.05 24.43 7.45
N ASN A 93 -7.81 23.94 7.31
CA ASN A 93 -6.64 24.81 7.34
C ASN A 93 -6.63 25.69 6.07
N PRO A 94 -6.70 27.02 6.18
CA PRO A 94 -6.79 27.91 5.02
C PRO A 94 -5.55 27.83 4.12
N ALA A 95 -4.41 27.36 4.64
CA ALA A 95 -3.21 27.15 3.84
C ALA A 95 -3.33 25.96 2.87
N HIS A 96 -4.19 24.97 3.16
CA HIS A 96 -4.28 23.74 2.34
C HIS A 96 -4.67 24.06 0.89
N ALA A 97 -5.71 24.87 0.69
CA ALA A 97 -6.17 25.26 -0.65
C ALA A 97 -5.06 25.97 -1.45
N ALA A 98 -4.33 26.91 -0.81
CA ALA A 98 -3.22 27.61 -1.46
C ALA A 98 -2.08 26.66 -1.86
N ILE A 99 -1.73 25.71 -0.98
CA ILE A 99 -0.69 24.70 -1.25
C ILE A 99 -1.12 23.81 -2.41
N LEU A 100 -2.34 23.27 -2.36
CA LEU A 100 -2.90 22.39 -3.38
C LEU A 100 -2.93 23.06 -4.76
N ASN A 101 -3.29 24.35 -4.82
CA ASN A 101 -3.23 25.12 -6.06
C ASN A 101 -1.81 25.26 -6.63
N VAL A 102 -0.82 25.54 -5.78
CA VAL A 102 0.59 25.61 -6.20
C VAL A 102 1.09 24.24 -6.69
N VAL A 103 0.74 23.17 -5.99
CA VAL A 103 1.09 21.79 -6.37
C VAL A 103 0.47 21.44 -7.72
N ALA A 104 -0.82 21.71 -7.91
CA ALA A 104 -1.51 21.48 -9.18
C ALA A 104 -0.85 22.27 -10.34
N ALA A 105 -0.41 23.51 -10.09
CA ALA A 105 0.31 24.31 -11.07
C ALA A 105 1.67 23.67 -11.44
N VAL A 106 2.45 23.21 -10.45
CA VAL A 106 3.73 22.52 -10.70
C VAL A 106 3.53 21.26 -11.54
N LEU A 107 2.53 20.44 -11.20
CA LEU A 107 2.25 19.18 -11.90
C LEU A 107 1.66 19.42 -13.31
N GLY A 108 0.86 20.48 -13.48
CA GLY A 108 0.16 20.81 -14.72
C GLY A 108 1.00 21.52 -15.79
N GLN A 109 2.11 22.18 -15.43
CA GLN A 109 2.90 22.97 -16.40
C GLN A 109 3.57 22.13 -17.48
N GLU A 110 3.24 22.37 -18.75
CA GLU A 110 3.81 21.71 -19.94
C GLU A 110 5.26 22.20 -20.22
N GLY A 111 6.28 21.37 -19.96
CA GLY A 111 7.66 21.65 -20.38
C GLY A 111 8.75 20.96 -19.52
N LYS A 112 9.80 20.45 -20.16
CA LYS A 112 10.94 19.70 -19.55
C LYS A 112 12.09 20.58 -19.05
N GLY A 113 11.84 21.80 -18.56
CA GLY A 113 12.92 22.76 -18.30
C GLY A 113 13.07 23.20 -16.84
N ASP A 114 12.00 23.80 -16.30
CA ASP A 114 12.12 24.60 -15.07
C ASP A 114 11.40 24.00 -13.86
N THR A 115 10.37 23.17 -14.08
CA THR A 115 9.53 22.65 -12.99
C THR A 115 9.91 21.28 -12.49
N GLU A 116 10.74 20.52 -13.20
CA GLU A 116 11.14 19.16 -12.81
C GLU A 116 11.80 19.15 -11.42
N ASN A 117 12.69 20.12 -11.18
CA ASN A 117 13.34 20.33 -9.88
C ASN A 117 12.39 20.76 -8.75
N LEU A 118 11.15 21.17 -9.08
CA LEU A 118 10.14 21.59 -8.12
C LEU A 118 9.18 20.46 -7.74
N VAL A 119 9.11 19.38 -8.53
CA VAL A 119 8.15 18.28 -8.31
C VAL A 119 8.36 17.64 -6.94
N GLY A 120 9.60 17.29 -6.58
CA GLY A 120 9.90 16.71 -5.27
C GLY A 120 9.45 17.60 -4.08
N GLY A 121 9.69 18.91 -4.17
CA GLY A 121 9.23 19.87 -3.17
C GLY A 121 7.71 20.00 -3.11
N ALA A 122 7.04 19.97 -4.27
CA ALA A 122 5.59 20.06 -4.39
C ALA A 122 4.91 18.82 -3.80
N LEU A 123 5.40 17.62 -4.11
CA LEU A 123 4.91 16.37 -3.53
C LEU A 123 5.13 16.33 -2.01
N GLY A 124 6.25 16.86 -1.52
CA GLY A 124 6.51 16.99 -0.08
C GLY A 124 5.51 17.93 0.63
N ALA A 125 5.19 19.07 0.04
CA ALA A 125 4.18 19.99 0.56
C ALA A 125 2.77 19.38 0.51
N TRP A 126 2.45 18.66 -0.57
CA TRP A 126 1.17 17.96 -0.72
C TRP A 126 0.99 16.85 0.33
N MET A 127 2.03 16.05 0.58
CA MET A 127 2.03 15.04 1.64
C MET A 127 1.78 15.65 3.03
N ALA A 128 2.34 16.84 3.30
CA ALA A 128 2.06 17.54 4.55
C ALA A 128 0.60 17.95 4.67
N VAL A 129 -0.03 18.41 3.59
CA VAL A 129 -1.48 18.72 3.56
C VAL A 129 -2.31 17.47 3.86
N LEU A 130 -2.04 16.33 3.21
CA LEU A 130 -2.82 15.11 3.45
C LEU A 130 -2.67 14.58 4.88
N ARG A 131 -1.44 14.55 5.39
CA ARG A 131 -1.16 14.06 6.76
C ARG A 131 -1.81 14.88 7.86
N THR A 132 -2.19 16.11 7.54
CA THR A 132 -2.74 17.07 8.50
C THR A 132 -4.22 17.32 8.29
N SER A 133 -4.79 16.88 7.17
CA SER A 133 -6.21 17.03 6.85
C SER A 133 -7.07 16.05 7.65
N ASP A 134 -8.21 16.54 8.14
CA ASP A 134 -9.20 15.74 8.87
C ASP A 134 -10.25 15.10 7.94
N ALA A 135 -10.38 15.63 6.72
CA ALA A 135 -11.37 15.21 5.76
C ALA A 135 -10.85 15.41 4.34
N TYR A 136 -11.44 14.64 3.43
CA TYR A 136 -11.29 14.82 2.01
C TYR A 136 -12.01 16.09 1.53
N THR A 137 -11.43 16.82 0.58
CA THR A 137 -11.99 18.10 0.07
C THR A 137 -11.91 18.19 -1.44
N ASN A 138 -12.77 18.97 -2.09
CA ASN A 138 -12.78 19.13 -3.56
C ASN A 138 -11.45 19.65 -4.14
N ASP A 139 -10.69 20.48 -3.41
CA ASP A 139 -9.37 20.96 -3.86
C ASP A 139 -8.37 19.79 -4.01
N MET A 140 -8.56 18.73 -3.23
CA MET A 140 -7.76 17.51 -3.32
C MET A 140 -8.05 16.75 -4.62
N ASP A 141 -9.31 16.71 -5.09
CA ASP A 141 -9.69 16.10 -6.38
C ASP A 141 -8.96 16.78 -7.54
N GLY A 142 -9.01 18.12 -7.57
CA GLY A 142 -8.34 18.92 -8.61
C GLY A 142 -6.84 18.68 -8.65
N THR A 143 -6.21 18.56 -7.48
CA THR A 143 -4.76 18.30 -7.37
C THR A 143 -4.40 16.88 -7.82
N TYR A 144 -5.22 15.88 -7.47
CA TYR A 144 -4.98 14.51 -7.91
C TYR A 144 -5.24 14.33 -9.42
N ALA A 145 -6.19 15.05 -10.00
CA ALA A 145 -6.37 15.12 -11.45
C ALA A 145 -5.09 15.64 -12.14
N ALA A 146 -4.44 16.66 -11.58
CA ALA A 146 -3.18 17.19 -12.10
C ALA A 146 -2.04 16.16 -12.03
N LEU A 147 -1.98 15.33 -10.98
CA LEU A 147 -1.05 14.20 -10.91
C LEU A 147 -1.30 13.19 -12.05
N GLY A 148 -2.56 12.86 -12.35
CA GLY A 148 -2.87 11.97 -13.47
C GLY A 148 -2.41 12.54 -14.81
N VAL A 149 -2.55 13.85 -15.03
CA VAL A 149 -1.99 14.54 -16.22
C VAL A 149 -0.47 14.43 -16.24
N HIS A 150 0.19 14.69 -15.11
CA HIS A 150 1.64 14.60 -14.97
C HIS A 150 2.16 13.20 -15.32
N VAL A 151 1.59 12.15 -14.73
CA VAL A 151 1.96 10.74 -14.97
C VAL A 151 1.81 10.36 -16.44
N ARG A 152 0.70 10.74 -17.08
CA ARG A 152 0.47 10.49 -18.52
C ARG A 152 1.48 11.23 -19.38
N ARG A 153 1.82 12.46 -19.02
CA ARG A 153 2.77 13.29 -19.78
C ARG A 153 4.21 12.77 -19.68
N CYS A 154 4.61 12.24 -18.53
CA CYS A 154 5.98 11.79 -18.32
C CYS A 154 6.41 10.61 -19.21
N GLY A 155 5.55 10.11 -20.11
CA GLY A 155 5.93 9.40 -21.35
C GLY A 155 6.62 8.05 -21.19
N GLY A 156 6.99 7.69 -19.96
CA GLY A 156 7.68 6.48 -19.62
C GLY A 156 7.94 6.41 -18.11
N PRO A 157 8.36 5.23 -17.63
CA PRO A 157 8.50 4.99 -16.21
C PRO A 157 9.68 5.78 -15.59
N SER A 158 10.74 6.06 -16.36
CA SER A 158 11.97 6.70 -15.86
C SER A 158 11.76 8.09 -15.26
N ASP A 159 10.87 8.90 -15.84
CA ASP A 159 10.85 10.35 -15.59
C ASP A 159 10.12 10.72 -14.28
N TRP A 160 9.35 9.81 -13.69
CA TRP A 160 8.65 10.05 -12.42
C TRP A 160 8.99 9.03 -11.33
N TRP A 161 9.75 7.97 -11.63
CA TRP A 161 10.13 6.97 -10.64
C TRP A 161 11.01 7.50 -9.51
N GLU A 162 11.76 8.58 -9.73
CA GLU A 162 12.45 9.31 -8.66
C GLU A 162 11.48 9.82 -7.58
N HIS A 163 10.20 9.95 -7.94
CA HIS A 163 9.11 10.36 -7.08
C HIS A 163 8.12 9.22 -6.80
N LEU A 164 8.49 7.96 -7.08
CA LEU A 164 7.62 6.80 -6.88
C LEU A 164 7.09 6.73 -5.45
N ARG A 165 7.98 6.80 -4.45
CA ARG A 165 7.59 6.72 -3.03
C ARG A 165 6.56 7.79 -2.64
N PRO A 166 6.81 9.10 -2.81
CA PRO A 166 5.82 10.11 -2.44
C PRO A 166 4.53 9.99 -3.24
N ILE A 167 4.57 9.61 -4.52
CA ILE A 167 3.35 9.40 -5.33
C ILE A 167 2.52 8.24 -4.78
N MET A 168 3.14 7.10 -4.46
CA MET A 168 2.42 5.96 -3.88
C MET A 168 1.82 6.30 -2.52
N LEU A 169 2.56 6.96 -1.63
CA LEU A 169 2.06 7.39 -0.32
C LEU A 169 0.93 8.43 -0.43
N LEU A 170 1.00 9.35 -1.40
CA LEU A 170 -0.10 10.25 -1.71
C LEU A 170 -1.33 9.44 -2.12
N THR A 171 -1.20 8.56 -3.12
CA THR A 171 -2.31 7.74 -3.61
C THR A 171 -2.95 6.90 -2.51
N GLU A 172 -2.14 6.25 -1.66
CA GLU A 172 -2.62 5.53 -0.47
C GLU A 172 -3.41 6.46 0.46
N SER A 173 -2.86 7.64 0.77
CA SER A 173 -3.53 8.63 1.62
C SER A 173 -4.88 9.08 1.04
N TYR A 174 -4.96 9.27 -0.28
CA TYR A 174 -6.19 9.59 -0.99
C TYR A 174 -7.24 8.48 -0.90
N ILE A 175 -6.83 7.22 -1.05
CA ILE A 175 -7.72 6.06 -0.86
C ILE A 175 -8.24 6.01 0.57
N LEU A 176 -7.37 6.20 1.57
CA LEU A 176 -7.74 6.13 2.98
C LEU A 176 -8.61 7.31 3.43
N LEU A 177 -8.35 8.52 2.94
CA LEU A 177 -9.08 9.74 3.29
C LEU A 177 -10.39 9.90 2.50
N GLY A 178 -10.32 9.75 1.19
CA GLY A 178 -11.45 9.98 0.27
C GLY A 178 -12.30 8.75 0.02
N GLY A 179 -11.76 7.54 0.22
CA GLY A 179 -12.48 6.29 0.07
C GLY A 179 -13.17 6.16 -1.29
N ALA A 180 -14.44 5.75 -1.27
CA ALA A 180 -15.23 5.56 -2.48
C ALA A 180 -15.47 6.86 -3.24
N HIS A 181 -15.55 8.01 -2.55
CA HIS A 181 -15.76 9.29 -3.22
C HIS A 181 -14.58 9.63 -4.15
N PHE A 182 -13.35 9.46 -3.66
CA PHE A 182 -12.13 9.64 -4.44
C PHE A 182 -12.11 8.75 -5.70
N LEU A 183 -12.40 7.45 -5.56
CA LEU A 183 -12.42 6.53 -6.71
C LEU A 183 -13.50 6.90 -7.73
N ASN A 184 -14.70 7.27 -7.25
CA ASN A 184 -15.85 7.64 -8.07
C ASN A 184 -15.74 9.02 -8.71
N ALA A 185 -14.83 9.89 -8.26
CA ALA A 185 -14.53 11.19 -8.87
C ALA A 185 -13.71 11.08 -10.18
N GLY A 186 -13.55 9.87 -10.73
CA GLY A 186 -12.82 9.62 -11.97
C GLY A 186 -11.33 9.33 -11.77
N HIS A 187 -10.86 9.21 -10.52
CA HIS A 187 -9.45 8.94 -10.22
C HIS A 187 -9.07 7.46 -10.32
N ALA A 188 -10.06 6.54 -10.37
CA ALA A 188 -9.84 5.11 -10.55
C ALA A 188 -8.95 4.77 -11.77
N ALA A 189 -9.15 5.46 -12.90
CA ALA A 189 -8.34 5.27 -14.10
C ALA A 189 -6.86 5.67 -13.89
N THR A 190 -6.62 6.73 -13.12
CA THR A 190 -5.25 7.16 -12.80
C THR A 190 -4.56 6.19 -11.85
N VAL A 191 -5.29 5.67 -10.85
CA VAL A 191 -4.77 4.63 -9.94
C VAL A 191 -4.45 3.35 -10.72
N SER A 192 -5.38 2.88 -11.56
CA SER A 192 -5.16 1.70 -12.41
C SER A 192 -3.93 1.88 -13.30
N LEU A 193 -3.80 3.05 -13.95
CA LEU A 193 -2.65 3.37 -14.78
C LEU A 193 -1.34 3.33 -14.00
N LEU A 194 -1.27 4.01 -12.84
CA LEU A 194 -0.09 4.04 -11.98
C LEU A 194 0.36 2.62 -11.63
N LEU A 195 -0.55 1.79 -11.12
CA LEU A 195 -0.26 0.42 -10.69
C LEU A 195 0.16 -0.47 -11.86
N SER A 196 -0.53 -0.40 -13.00
CA SER A 196 -0.19 -1.12 -14.22
C SER A 196 1.16 -0.72 -14.81
N GLN A 197 1.63 0.50 -14.60
CA GLN A 197 2.94 0.94 -15.09
C GLN A 197 4.09 0.58 -14.14
N THR A 198 3.84 0.53 -12.83
CA THR A 198 4.91 0.32 -11.84
C THR A 198 5.08 -1.13 -11.43
N LEU A 199 4.01 -1.91 -11.36
CA LEU A 199 4.09 -3.31 -10.95
C LEU A 199 5.02 -4.08 -11.89
N THR A 200 5.94 -4.84 -11.29
CA THR A 200 7.02 -5.61 -11.94
C THR A 200 8.07 -4.81 -12.70
N GLN A 201 8.05 -3.48 -12.60
CA GLN A 201 9.03 -2.62 -13.27
C GLN A 201 10.01 -1.95 -12.29
N VAL A 202 9.74 -2.06 -10.99
CA VAL A 202 10.50 -1.40 -9.93
C VAL A 202 11.30 -2.41 -9.13
N ARG A 203 12.38 -1.96 -8.48
CA ARG A 203 13.16 -2.80 -7.55
C ARG A 203 12.28 -3.24 -6.35
N PRO A 204 12.67 -4.28 -5.59
CA PRO A 204 11.87 -4.77 -4.45
C PRO A 204 11.44 -3.70 -3.45
N ARG A 205 12.32 -2.74 -3.14
CA ARG A 205 11.97 -1.58 -2.31
C ARG A 205 10.85 -0.74 -2.95
N GLY A 206 10.97 -0.42 -4.24
CA GLY A 206 9.91 0.26 -4.99
C GLY A 206 8.60 -0.52 -5.02
N ALA A 207 8.67 -1.85 -5.15
CA ALA A 207 7.48 -2.71 -5.13
C ALA A 207 6.75 -2.59 -3.78
N SER A 208 7.47 -2.50 -2.66
CA SER A 208 6.84 -2.28 -1.35
C SER A 208 6.01 -1.00 -1.27
N TYR A 209 6.46 0.10 -1.90
CA TYR A 209 5.67 1.35 -1.96
C TYR A 209 4.41 1.17 -2.83
N VAL A 210 4.54 0.50 -3.97
CA VAL A 210 3.38 0.20 -4.83
C VAL A 210 2.37 -0.67 -4.08
N MET A 211 2.85 -1.63 -3.30
CA MET A 211 1.99 -2.53 -2.53
C MET A 211 1.22 -1.82 -1.41
N THR A 212 1.65 -0.67 -0.90
CA THR A 212 0.83 0.07 0.10
C THR A 212 -0.47 0.58 -0.51
N VAL A 213 -0.42 1.04 -1.78
CA VAL A 213 -1.60 1.46 -2.53
C VAL A 213 -2.51 0.28 -2.82
N VAL A 214 -1.95 -0.85 -3.27
CA VAL A 214 -2.70 -2.08 -3.54
C VAL A 214 -3.39 -2.59 -2.28
N ASP A 215 -2.67 -2.59 -1.15
CA ASP A 215 -3.19 -3.00 0.15
C ASP A 215 -4.31 -2.08 0.63
N ALA A 216 -4.12 -0.76 0.58
CA ALA A 216 -5.14 0.19 0.98
C ALA A 216 -6.40 0.05 0.13
N LEU A 217 -6.25 -0.14 -1.18
CA LEU A 217 -7.36 -0.36 -2.10
C LEU A 217 -8.13 -1.64 -1.75
N LEU A 218 -7.43 -2.77 -1.62
CA LEU A 218 -8.07 -4.07 -1.41
C LEU A 218 -8.60 -4.29 0.02
N ARG A 219 -8.04 -3.60 1.02
CA ARG A 219 -8.61 -3.58 2.38
C ARG A 219 -9.90 -2.78 2.43
N ALA A 220 -9.93 -1.61 1.79
CA ALA A 220 -11.09 -0.72 1.82
C ALA A 220 -12.21 -1.16 0.86
N PHE A 221 -11.84 -1.71 -0.29
CA PHE A 221 -12.74 -2.05 -1.39
C PHE A 221 -12.31 -3.38 -2.04
N PRO A 222 -12.45 -4.54 -1.36
CA PRO A 222 -11.90 -5.81 -1.86
C PRO A 222 -12.45 -6.19 -3.24
N LYS A 223 -13.75 -5.98 -3.48
CA LYS A 223 -14.39 -6.30 -4.76
C LYS A 223 -14.09 -5.26 -5.83
N GLU A 224 -14.40 -3.99 -5.58
CA GLU A 224 -14.21 -2.90 -6.54
C GLU A 224 -12.73 -2.67 -6.85
N GLY A 225 -11.88 -2.81 -5.84
CA GLY A 225 -10.42 -2.78 -5.97
C GLY A 225 -9.91 -3.94 -6.81
N GLY A 226 -10.40 -5.16 -6.60
CA GLY A 226 -10.10 -6.31 -7.46
C GLY A 226 -10.45 -6.05 -8.93
N VAL A 227 -11.64 -5.50 -9.19
CA VAL A 227 -12.08 -5.10 -10.54
C VAL A 227 -11.18 -4.01 -11.14
N LEU A 228 -10.79 -3.00 -10.35
CA LEU A 228 -9.89 -1.93 -10.79
C LEU A 228 -8.50 -2.48 -11.17
N LEU A 229 -7.97 -3.41 -10.39
CA LEU A 229 -6.68 -4.07 -10.65
C LEU A 229 -6.74 -5.03 -11.84
N ALA A 230 -7.90 -5.61 -12.11
CA ALA A 230 -8.15 -6.47 -13.27
C ALA A 230 -8.30 -5.66 -14.58
N ALA A 231 -8.76 -4.42 -14.50
CA ALA A 231 -8.98 -3.57 -15.65
C ALA A 231 -7.67 -3.15 -16.34
N THR A 232 -7.66 -3.23 -17.66
CA THR A 232 -6.60 -2.63 -18.49
C THR A 232 -6.83 -1.11 -18.58
N PRO A 233 -5.80 -0.28 -18.35
CA PRO A 233 -5.93 1.17 -18.49
C PRO A 233 -6.40 1.53 -19.92
N PRO A 234 -7.47 2.32 -20.09
CA PRO A 234 -8.03 2.63 -21.41
C PRO A 234 -7.05 3.42 -22.29
N GLU A 235 -6.14 4.18 -21.69
CA GLU A 235 -5.13 4.95 -22.42
C GLU A 235 -3.97 4.09 -22.95
N MET A 236 -3.79 2.86 -22.45
CA MET A 236 -2.67 1.97 -22.79
C MET A 236 -3.14 0.52 -22.90
N PRO A 237 -3.86 0.15 -23.99
CA PRO A 237 -4.44 -1.19 -24.14
C PRO A 237 -3.40 -2.31 -24.20
N ASP A 238 -2.15 -2.00 -24.57
CA ASP A 238 -1.05 -2.95 -24.64
C ASP A 238 -0.36 -3.19 -23.29
N VAL A 239 -0.68 -2.39 -22.26
CA VAL A 239 -0.09 -2.52 -20.92
C VAL A 239 -0.95 -3.51 -20.12
N PRO A 240 -0.39 -4.66 -19.69
CA PRO A 240 -1.13 -5.62 -18.87
C PRO A 240 -1.69 -4.97 -17.60
N SER A 241 -2.86 -5.45 -17.17
CA SER A 241 -3.47 -5.01 -15.93
C SER A 241 -2.57 -5.34 -14.72
N ALA A 242 -2.74 -4.60 -13.63
CA ALA A 242 -1.99 -4.82 -12.39
C ALA A 242 -2.09 -6.28 -11.92
N LEU A 243 -3.28 -6.85 -11.99
CA LEU A 243 -3.55 -8.24 -11.59
C LEU A 243 -2.86 -9.25 -12.51
N GLN A 244 -2.89 -9.02 -13.84
CA GLN A 244 -2.16 -9.86 -14.80
C GLN A 244 -0.65 -9.82 -14.55
N ARG A 245 -0.09 -8.66 -14.18
CA ARG A 245 1.35 -8.50 -13.87
C ARG A 245 1.74 -9.28 -12.62
N MET A 246 0.96 -9.16 -11.54
CA MET A 246 1.18 -9.93 -10.31
C MET A 246 1.13 -11.44 -10.59
N LEU A 247 0.11 -11.91 -11.31
CA LEU A 247 0.01 -13.32 -11.69
C LEU A 247 1.19 -13.79 -12.56
N THR A 248 1.62 -12.98 -13.52
CA THR A 248 2.78 -13.29 -14.37
C THR A 248 4.07 -13.36 -13.55
N ALA A 249 4.25 -12.46 -12.58
CA ALA A 249 5.39 -12.51 -11.66
C ALA A 249 5.37 -13.76 -10.76
N CYS A 250 4.21 -14.10 -10.19
CA CYS A 250 4.02 -15.34 -9.42
C CYS A 250 4.36 -16.57 -10.28
N ALA A 251 3.86 -16.64 -11.51
CA ALA A 251 4.16 -17.72 -12.44
C ALA A 251 5.66 -17.80 -12.76
N GLY A 252 6.31 -16.65 -13.01
CA GLY A 252 7.75 -16.59 -13.24
C GLY A 252 8.56 -17.08 -12.04
N ASN A 253 8.15 -16.73 -10.81
CA ASN A 253 8.81 -17.20 -9.59
C ASN A 253 8.59 -18.71 -9.36
N PHE A 254 7.37 -19.21 -9.57
CA PHE A 254 7.04 -20.63 -9.45
C PHE A 254 7.91 -21.49 -10.38
N TRP A 255 8.05 -21.09 -11.64
CA TRP A 255 8.87 -21.81 -12.62
C TRP A 255 10.38 -21.52 -12.53
N GLY A 256 10.82 -20.72 -11.55
CA GLY A 256 12.23 -20.36 -11.39
C GLY A 256 12.81 -19.60 -12.60
N VAL A 257 12.01 -18.77 -13.26
CA VAL A 257 12.45 -17.95 -14.40
C VAL A 257 13.58 -17.03 -13.96
N ARG A 258 14.59 -16.88 -14.82
CA ARG A 258 15.71 -15.98 -14.57
C ARG A 258 15.23 -14.54 -14.36
N ASN A 259 15.76 -13.88 -13.34
CA ASN A 259 15.37 -12.51 -12.97
C ASN A 259 13.86 -12.36 -12.68
N CYS A 260 13.20 -13.43 -12.24
CA CYS A 260 11.86 -13.31 -11.67
C CYS A 260 11.90 -12.47 -10.38
N GLU A 261 10.71 -12.07 -9.93
CA GLU A 261 10.56 -11.33 -8.69
C GLU A 261 11.02 -12.17 -7.49
N PRO A 262 11.76 -11.58 -6.54
CA PRO A 262 12.20 -12.30 -5.36
C PRO A 262 11.01 -12.65 -4.46
N ASP A 263 11.17 -13.70 -3.66
CA ASP A 263 10.10 -14.25 -2.82
C ASP A 263 9.39 -13.21 -1.95
N VAL A 264 10.13 -12.25 -1.38
CA VAL A 264 9.55 -11.19 -0.54
C VAL A 264 8.53 -10.31 -1.29
N VAL A 265 8.76 -10.08 -2.58
CA VAL A 265 7.83 -9.33 -3.45
C VAL A 265 6.68 -10.24 -3.85
N VAL A 266 6.96 -11.48 -4.23
CA VAL A 266 5.94 -12.48 -4.62
C VAL A 266 4.96 -12.76 -3.49
N VAL A 267 5.42 -12.85 -2.25
CA VAL A 267 4.56 -12.96 -1.07
C VAL A 267 3.60 -11.76 -0.96
N SER A 268 4.05 -10.55 -1.29
CA SER A 268 3.17 -9.37 -1.27
C SER A 268 2.15 -9.42 -2.41
N TYR A 269 2.55 -9.88 -3.59
CA TYR A 269 1.63 -10.11 -4.71
C TYR A 269 0.59 -11.19 -4.40
N LEU A 270 1.01 -12.30 -3.77
CA LEU A 270 0.11 -13.34 -3.30
C LEU A 270 -0.89 -12.80 -2.27
N GLU A 271 -0.47 -11.98 -1.30
CA GLU A 271 -1.42 -11.34 -0.37
C GLU A 271 -2.47 -10.49 -1.11
N ALA A 272 -2.06 -9.71 -2.11
CA ALA A 272 -3.00 -8.92 -2.91
C ALA A 272 -3.94 -9.79 -3.76
N LEU A 273 -3.44 -10.85 -4.38
CA LEU A 273 -4.27 -11.80 -5.14
C LEU A 273 -5.30 -12.49 -4.23
N ALA A 274 -4.89 -12.92 -3.04
CA ALA A 274 -5.79 -13.49 -2.03
C ALA A 274 -6.89 -12.50 -1.64
N ARG A 275 -6.55 -11.22 -1.41
CA ARG A 275 -7.55 -10.19 -1.11
C ARG A 275 -8.49 -9.90 -2.28
N ALA A 276 -8.00 -9.88 -3.51
CA ALA A 276 -8.85 -9.74 -4.68
C ALA A 276 -9.84 -10.92 -4.80
N CYS A 277 -9.35 -12.16 -4.64
CA CYS A 277 -10.19 -13.36 -4.59
C CYS A 277 -11.17 -13.38 -3.42
N TRP A 278 -10.80 -12.77 -2.29
CA TRP A 278 -11.69 -12.61 -1.15
C TRP A 278 -12.90 -11.73 -1.49
N GLY A 279 -12.71 -10.70 -2.33
CA GLY A 279 -13.80 -9.85 -2.83
C GLY A 279 -14.63 -10.50 -3.94
N ASP A 280 -13.98 -11.24 -4.83
CA ASP A 280 -14.60 -12.00 -5.91
C ASP A 280 -13.73 -13.21 -6.29
N LEU A 281 -14.18 -14.41 -5.95
CA LEU A 281 -13.41 -15.64 -6.15
C LEU A 281 -13.06 -15.89 -7.63
N GLY A 282 -13.93 -15.47 -8.56
CA GLY A 282 -13.76 -15.67 -9.99
C GLY A 282 -12.92 -14.59 -10.68
N ILE A 283 -12.40 -13.59 -9.94
CA ILE A 283 -11.70 -12.43 -10.52
C ILE A 283 -10.46 -12.82 -11.33
N LEU A 284 -9.84 -13.97 -11.02
CA LEU A 284 -8.65 -14.46 -11.70
C LEU A 284 -8.95 -15.37 -12.90
N ASP A 285 -10.19 -15.85 -13.06
CA ASP A 285 -10.53 -16.89 -14.04
C ASP A 285 -10.25 -16.45 -15.48
N GLY A 286 -10.44 -15.16 -15.77
CA GLY A 286 -10.16 -14.56 -17.08
C GLY A 286 -8.66 -14.43 -17.42
N PHE A 287 -7.77 -14.67 -16.46
CA PHE A 287 -6.32 -14.55 -16.63
C PHE A 287 -5.62 -15.90 -16.82
N TYR A 288 -6.35 -17.02 -16.67
CA TYR A 288 -5.79 -18.35 -16.85
C TYR A 288 -6.02 -18.93 -18.25
N PRO A 289 -5.10 -19.80 -18.72
CA PRO A 289 -3.80 -20.08 -18.13
C PRO A 289 -2.81 -18.92 -18.34
N VAL A 290 -1.98 -18.64 -17.33
CA VAL A 290 -0.92 -17.64 -17.46
C VAL A 290 0.23 -18.24 -18.27
N GLN A 291 0.54 -17.63 -19.40
CA GLN A 291 1.66 -18.02 -20.26
C GLN A 291 2.92 -17.28 -19.84
N VAL A 292 3.91 -18.01 -19.35
CA VAL A 292 5.23 -17.46 -19.07
C VAL A 292 6.07 -17.57 -20.34
N MET A 293 6.09 -16.49 -21.12
CA MET A 293 6.93 -16.39 -22.31
C MET A 293 8.40 -16.24 -21.87
N GLY A 294 9.15 -17.34 -21.86
CA GLY A 294 10.61 -17.26 -21.89
C GLY A 294 11.06 -16.55 -23.16
N ARG A 295 12.05 -15.66 -23.08
CA ARG A 295 12.59 -14.99 -24.29
C ARG A 295 13.06 -16.05 -25.29
N PRO A 296 12.55 -16.04 -26.55
CA PRO A 296 12.99 -16.98 -27.56
C PRO A 296 14.51 -16.88 -27.77
N GLY A 297 15.25 -17.95 -27.48
CA GLY A 297 16.69 -18.04 -27.73
C GLY A 297 17.63 -17.66 -26.59
N GLU A 298 17.13 -17.26 -25.41
CA GLU A 298 17.99 -17.19 -24.22
C GLU A 298 18.29 -18.61 -23.73
N LYS A 299 19.51 -19.09 -23.98
CA LYS A 299 19.98 -20.35 -23.39
C LYS A 299 20.02 -20.19 -21.87
N PRO A 300 19.39 -21.08 -21.08
CA PRO A 300 19.58 -21.09 -19.63
C PRO A 300 21.08 -21.23 -19.34
N PHE A 301 21.61 -20.35 -18.49
CA PHE A 301 23.03 -20.32 -18.14
C PHE A 301 23.29 -21.29 -16.99
N GLY A 302 24.15 -22.29 -17.23
CA GLY A 302 24.48 -23.39 -16.33
C GLY A 302 24.46 -24.70 -17.10
N GLU A 303 25.62 -25.26 -17.40
CA GLU A 303 25.76 -26.46 -18.24
C GLU A 303 25.18 -27.76 -17.63
N ASP A 304 24.66 -27.73 -16.40
CA ASP A 304 24.23 -28.96 -15.72
C ASP A 304 22.72 -29.11 -15.46
N HIS A 305 21.88 -28.07 -15.63
CA HIS A 305 20.43 -28.26 -15.57
C HIS A 305 19.68 -27.26 -16.46
N PRO A 306 19.22 -27.66 -17.65
CA PRO A 306 18.31 -26.84 -18.42
C PRO A 306 16.96 -26.80 -17.69
N LEU A 307 16.64 -25.67 -17.05
CA LEU A 307 15.25 -25.30 -16.82
C LEU A 307 14.62 -25.03 -18.20
N GLN A 308 14.31 -26.11 -18.92
CA GLN A 308 13.31 -26.06 -19.98
C GLN A 308 12.00 -25.76 -19.26
N VAL A 309 11.53 -24.52 -19.32
CA VAL A 309 10.09 -24.29 -19.18
C VAL A 309 9.47 -25.10 -20.30
N PHE A 310 8.92 -26.28 -19.97
CA PHE A 310 8.38 -27.20 -20.96
C PHE A 310 7.28 -26.45 -21.70
N SER A 311 7.45 -26.30 -23.01
CA SER A 311 6.43 -25.70 -23.86
C SER A 311 5.12 -26.49 -23.69
N GLY A 312 4.16 -25.94 -22.96
CA GLY A 312 2.88 -26.59 -22.66
C GLY A 312 2.47 -26.59 -21.18
N GLU A 313 3.38 -26.29 -20.25
CA GLU A 313 3.01 -26.12 -18.85
C GLU A 313 2.35 -24.76 -18.62
N HIS A 314 1.18 -24.79 -17.98
CA HIS A 314 0.35 -23.64 -17.74
C HIS A 314 0.33 -23.32 -16.25
N PHE A 315 0.57 -22.06 -15.90
CA PHE A 315 0.36 -21.62 -14.53
C PHE A 315 -1.14 -21.34 -14.34
N GLY A 316 -1.81 -22.26 -13.65
CA GLY A 316 -3.25 -22.23 -13.38
C GLY A 316 -3.58 -22.13 -11.90
N PRO A 317 -4.87 -22.34 -11.54
CA PRO A 317 -5.33 -22.36 -10.16
C PRO A 317 -4.56 -23.31 -9.24
N GLN A 318 -4.18 -24.49 -9.73
CA GLN A 318 -3.43 -25.47 -8.95
C GLN A 318 -2.02 -24.97 -8.60
N GLN A 319 -1.25 -24.52 -9.60
CA GLN A 319 0.11 -24.00 -9.38
C GLN A 319 0.10 -22.75 -8.50
N LEU A 320 -0.94 -21.92 -8.59
CA LEU A 320 -1.09 -20.79 -7.68
C LEU A 320 -1.24 -21.26 -6.22
N MET A 321 -2.06 -22.29 -5.96
CA MET A 321 -2.23 -22.82 -4.60
C MET A 321 -0.94 -23.48 -4.10
N GLU A 322 -0.26 -24.26 -4.94
CA GLU A 322 1.06 -24.84 -4.61
C GLU A 322 2.05 -23.74 -4.20
N LEU A 323 2.10 -22.63 -4.95
CA LEU A 323 2.95 -21.48 -4.64
C LEU A 323 2.59 -20.81 -3.30
N TYR A 324 1.30 -20.71 -2.93
CA TYR A 324 0.92 -20.21 -1.60
C TYR A 324 1.51 -21.08 -0.49
N PHE A 325 1.41 -22.40 -0.60
CA PHE A 325 1.95 -23.30 0.41
C PHE A 325 3.49 -23.32 0.43
N GLU A 326 4.15 -23.15 -0.71
CA GLU A 326 5.61 -23.02 -0.78
C GLU A 326 6.14 -21.73 -0.15
N ARG A 327 5.39 -20.62 -0.29
CA ARG A 327 5.84 -19.29 0.16
C ARG A 327 5.31 -18.89 1.53
N ILE A 328 4.59 -19.77 2.22
CA ILE A 328 3.92 -19.40 3.47
C ILE A 328 4.87 -19.12 4.63
N ASP A 329 6.01 -19.79 4.66
CA ASP A 329 7.05 -19.53 5.67
C ASP A 329 7.70 -18.16 5.43
N ASN A 330 7.92 -17.81 4.16
CA ASN A 330 8.40 -16.48 3.77
C ASN A 330 7.38 -15.38 4.14
N ALA A 331 6.09 -15.70 4.11
CA ALA A 331 5.04 -14.80 4.57
C ALA A 331 5.10 -14.54 6.08
N GLY A 332 5.74 -15.41 6.86
CA GLY A 332 5.96 -15.26 8.29
C GLY A 332 7.10 -14.32 8.69
N HIS A 333 7.92 -13.85 7.75
CA HIS A 333 9.04 -12.98 8.06
C HIS A 333 8.62 -11.52 8.29
N GLY A 334 9.30 -10.85 9.24
CA GLY A 334 9.10 -9.45 9.57
C GLY A 334 7.96 -9.17 10.57
N PRO A 335 7.74 -7.89 10.93
CA PRO A 335 6.79 -7.49 11.97
C PRO A 335 5.33 -7.81 11.64
N HIS A 336 4.99 -7.93 10.35
CA HIS A 336 3.65 -8.25 9.88
C HIS A 336 3.42 -9.74 9.59
N GLY A 337 4.46 -10.57 9.71
CA GLY A 337 4.43 -11.96 9.28
C GLY A 337 3.28 -12.79 9.88
N PRO A 338 3.03 -12.73 11.20
CA PRO A 338 1.93 -13.46 11.82
C PRO A 338 0.54 -13.09 11.25
N HIS A 339 0.34 -11.82 10.89
CA HIS A 339 -0.93 -11.32 10.37
C HIS A 339 -1.14 -11.80 8.95
N ARG A 340 -0.09 -11.74 8.15
CA ARG A 340 -0.11 -12.25 6.79
C ARG A 340 -0.41 -13.75 6.77
N ARG A 341 0.27 -14.54 7.61
CA ARG A 341 -0.02 -15.99 7.73
C ARG A 341 -1.44 -16.26 8.23
N LYS A 342 -1.95 -15.48 9.21
CA LYS A 342 -3.35 -15.54 9.64
C LYS A 342 -4.31 -15.28 8.47
N PHE A 343 -4.08 -14.21 7.71
CA PHE A 343 -4.91 -13.87 6.56
C PHE A 343 -4.86 -14.97 5.48
N TRP A 344 -3.68 -15.52 5.16
CA TRP A 344 -3.54 -16.61 4.20
C TRP A 344 -4.25 -17.89 4.67
N ALA A 345 -4.14 -18.24 5.94
CA ALA A 345 -4.89 -19.34 6.53
C ALA A 345 -6.41 -19.15 6.36
N MET A 346 -6.92 -17.95 6.67
CA MET A 346 -8.34 -17.61 6.45
C MET A 346 -8.72 -17.70 4.98
N PHE A 347 -7.89 -17.17 4.08
CA PHE A 347 -8.10 -17.25 2.64
C PHE A 347 -8.18 -18.70 2.16
N LEU A 348 -7.22 -19.55 2.50
CA LEU A 348 -7.22 -20.97 2.11
C LEU A 348 -8.44 -21.72 2.67
N LEU A 349 -8.84 -21.45 3.91
CA LEU A 349 -10.07 -21.99 4.50
C LEU A 349 -11.34 -21.52 3.76
N SER A 350 -11.33 -20.31 3.20
CA SER A 350 -12.47 -19.76 2.46
C SER A 350 -12.67 -20.44 1.10
N LEU A 351 -11.60 -21.03 0.55
CA LEU A 351 -11.60 -21.79 -0.71
C LEU A 351 -12.12 -23.21 -0.54
N LEU A 352 -12.24 -23.71 0.70
CA LEU A 352 -12.78 -25.05 0.94
C LEU A 352 -14.24 -25.15 0.46
N PRO A 353 -14.63 -26.30 -0.10
CA PRO A 353 -16.01 -26.55 -0.49
C PRO A 353 -17.00 -26.36 0.66
N LYS A 354 -18.10 -25.64 0.40
CA LYS A 354 -19.14 -25.36 1.40
C LYS A 354 -20.47 -26.05 1.09
N ASP A 355 -20.77 -26.28 -0.18
CA ASP A 355 -22.05 -26.80 -0.64
C ASP A 355 -21.85 -28.04 -1.54
N ALA A 356 -22.50 -29.15 -1.20
CA ALA A 356 -22.40 -30.42 -1.92
C ALA A 356 -22.86 -30.35 -3.40
N HIS A 357 -23.68 -29.35 -3.73
CA HIS A 357 -24.27 -29.17 -5.06
C HIS A 357 -23.54 -28.14 -5.92
N GLN A 358 -22.56 -27.41 -5.37
CA GLN A 358 -21.83 -26.40 -6.11
C GLN A 358 -20.67 -27.08 -6.86
N HIS A 359 -20.52 -26.76 -8.14
CA HIS A 359 -19.33 -27.20 -8.88
C HIS A 359 -18.09 -26.69 -8.15
N TYR A 360 -17.20 -27.63 -7.78
CA TYR A 360 -15.96 -27.32 -7.10
C TYR A 360 -15.15 -26.30 -7.90
N HIS A 361 -14.83 -25.18 -7.27
CA HIS A 361 -13.91 -24.22 -7.87
C HIS A 361 -12.55 -24.92 -8.05
N PRO A 362 -11.81 -24.68 -9.14
CA PRO A 362 -10.48 -25.26 -9.33
C PRO A 362 -9.52 -25.08 -8.14
N TYR A 363 -9.61 -23.94 -7.42
CA TYR A 363 -8.82 -23.71 -6.20
C TYR A 363 -9.21 -24.66 -5.07
N SER A 364 -10.50 -24.92 -4.88
CA SER A 364 -11.01 -25.79 -3.82
C SER A 364 -10.40 -27.18 -3.91
N LEU A 365 -10.34 -27.74 -5.11
CA LEU A 365 -9.74 -29.06 -5.33
C LEU A 365 -8.23 -29.05 -5.03
N ALA A 366 -7.52 -27.99 -5.42
CA ALA A 366 -6.10 -27.86 -5.12
C ALA A 366 -5.83 -27.74 -3.61
N VAL A 367 -6.64 -26.97 -2.88
CA VAL A 367 -6.51 -26.86 -1.42
C VAL A 367 -6.85 -28.17 -0.72
N VAL A 368 -7.89 -28.90 -1.16
CA VAL A 368 -8.25 -30.21 -0.58
C VAL A 368 -7.14 -31.25 -0.79
N LYS A 369 -6.44 -31.24 -1.94
CA LYS A 369 -5.28 -32.11 -2.16
C LYS A 369 -4.13 -31.83 -1.19
N GLU A 370 -3.98 -30.58 -0.76
CA GLU A 370 -2.95 -30.13 0.17
C GLU A 370 -3.47 -30.04 1.62
N MET A 371 -4.49 -30.83 1.99
CA MET A 371 -5.14 -30.75 3.31
C MET A 371 -4.16 -30.91 4.47
N ASP A 372 -3.20 -31.83 4.38
CA ASP A 372 -2.18 -32.02 5.42
C ASP A 372 -1.36 -30.75 5.64
N ARG A 373 -0.89 -30.10 4.57
CA ARG A 373 -0.15 -28.82 4.67
C ARG A 373 -1.03 -27.70 5.21
N LEU A 374 -2.31 -27.65 4.81
CA LEU A 374 -3.26 -26.69 5.36
C LEU A 374 -3.43 -26.88 6.88
N VAL A 375 -3.65 -28.10 7.35
CA VAL A 375 -3.84 -28.35 8.79
C VAL A 375 -2.57 -28.04 9.59
N ASN A 376 -1.39 -28.40 9.08
CA ASN A 376 -0.11 -28.02 9.68
C ASN A 376 0.05 -26.49 9.76
N LEU A 377 -0.27 -25.77 8.68
CA LEU A 377 -0.28 -24.31 8.68
C LEU A 377 -1.21 -23.75 9.75
N LEU A 378 -2.44 -24.25 9.86
CA LEU A 378 -3.42 -23.75 10.83
C LEU A 378 -2.89 -23.92 12.26
N MET A 379 -2.25 -25.05 12.53
CA MET A 379 -1.61 -25.32 13.82
C MET A 379 -0.47 -24.36 14.13
N ASP A 380 0.42 -24.13 13.17
CA ASP A 380 1.53 -23.19 13.33
C ASP A 380 1.04 -21.77 13.58
N VAL A 381 0.05 -21.32 12.81
CA VAL A 381 -0.51 -19.97 12.94
C VAL A 381 -1.21 -19.81 14.28
N LEU A 382 -2.03 -20.77 14.72
CA LEU A 382 -2.67 -20.70 16.03
C LEU A 382 -1.64 -20.68 17.17
N THR A 383 -0.57 -21.48 17.06
CA THR A 383 0.52 -21.48 18.05
C THR A 383 1.24 -20.14 18.10
N GLN A 384 1.57 -19.57 16.94
CA GLN A 384 2.19 -18.26 16.84
C GLN A 384 1.30 -17.16 17.43
N LEU A 385 0.00 -17.19 17.16
CA LEU A 385 -0.96 -16.21 17.71
C LEU A 385 -1.09 -16.34 19.23
N ASP A 386 -1.10 -17.55 19.78
CA ASP A 386 -1.15 -17.79 21.23
C ASP A 386 0.11 -17.27 21.92
N GLU A 387 1.28 -17.49 21.32
CA GLU A 387 2.54 -16.98 21.85
C GLU A 387 2.60 -15.45 21.88
N LEU A 388 2.11 -14.79 20.82
CA LEU A 388 2.04 -13.33 20.76
C LEU A 388 1.08 -12.78 21.82
N ALA A 389 -0.08 -13.41 21.97
CA ALA A 389 -1.06 -13.06 23.00
C ALA A 389 -0.47 -13.23 24.41
N ALA A 390 0.23 -14.34 24.67
CA ALA A 390 0.88 -14.60 25.96
C ALA A 390 1.98 -13.58 26.28
N LYS A 391 2.70 -13.08 25.27
CA LYS A 391 3.73 -12.05 25.43
C LYS A 391 3.13 -10.64 25.58
N GLY A 392 1.82 -10.46 25.45
CA GLY A 392 1.17 -9.15 25.43
C GLY A 392 1.68 -8.25 24.29
N VAL A 393 2.31 -8.84 23.28
CA VAL A 393 2.74 -8.09 22.10
C VAL A 393 1.47 -7.71 21.37
N PRO A 394 1.18 -6.40 21.20
CA PRO A 394 0.05 -6.00 20.38
C PRO A 394 0.23 -6.71 19.06
N THR A 395 -0.76 -7.50 18.68
CA THR A 395 -0.67 -8.40 17.53
C THR A 395 -0.19 -7.60 16.32
N PHE A 396 -0.57 -6.33 16.23
CA PHE A 396 -0.25 -5.50 15.10
C PHE A 396 0.33 -4.14 15.49
N LYS A 397 1.42 -3.76 14.80
CA LYS A 397 1.92 -2.38 14.74
C LYS A 397 1.75 -1.90 13.29
N PRO A 398 1.04 -0.78 13.04
CA PRO A 398 1.05 -0.16 11.72
C PRO A 398 2.49 0.27 11.43
N THR A 399 3.13 -0.34 10.45
CA THR A 399 4.41 0.14 9.92
C THR A 399 4.21 0.43 8.45
N CYS A 400 4.57 1.65 8.03
CA CYS A 400 4.25 2.15 6.70
C CYS A 400 5.01 1.43 5.58
N THR A 401 6.19 0.87 5.82
CA THR A 401 6.80 -0.19 4.98
C THR A 401 7.89 -0.87 5.79
N ALA A 402 8.13 -2.16 5.59
CA ALA A 402 9.23 -2.89 6.26
C ALA A 402 10.64 -2.52 5.73
N TRP A 403 10.74 -1.54 4.83
CA TRP A 403 11.96 -1.18 4.09
C TRP A 403 12.45 0.24 4.38
N ASP A 404 11.84 0.92 5.35
CA ASP A 404 12.17 2.30 5.75
C ASP A 404 13.20 2.37 6.91
N ASP A 405 13.87 1.26 7.25
CA ASP A 405 14.95 1.23 8.25
C ASP A 405 16.26 1.90 7.76
N ASP A 406 16.33 2.33 6.49
CA ASP A 406 17.46 3.12 5.98
C ASP A 406 17.31 4.59 6.41
N ASP A 407 18.19 5.02 7.33
CA ASP A 407 18.34 6.29 8.06
C ASP A 407 18.24 7.64 7.26
N ASP A 408 17.88 7.64 5.98
CA ASP A 408 17.95 8.83 5.13
C ASP A 408 16.78 9.83 5.31
N ASP A 409 15.74 9.50 6.10
CA ASP A 409 14.61 10.41 6.39
C ASP A 409 14.28 10.48 7.89
N ALA A 410 15.29 10.68 8.75
CA ALA A 410 15.12 10.93 10.18
C ALA A 410 14.15 12.10 10.53
N ASP A 411 13.76 12.92 9.55
CA ASP A 411 12.91 14.11 9.73
C ASP A 411 11.40 13.85 9.71
N VAL A 412 10.95 12.60 9.47
CA VAL A 412 9.54 12.23 9.58
C VAL A 412 9.36 11.13 10.61
N VAL A 413 9.72 11.43 11.86
CA VAL A 413 9.21 10.68 13.01
C VAL A 413 7.68 10.83 13.01
N ASP A 414 7.00 9.82 12.49
CA ASP A 414 5.54 9.69 12.53
C ASP A 414 5.11 9.30 13.95
N ASP A 415 5.09 10.29 14.83
CA ASP A 415 4.88 10.17 16.27
C ASP A 415 3.40 9.91 16.64
N GLY A 416 2.70 9.08 15.86
CA GLY A 416 1.25 8.87 15.98
C GLY A 416 0.44 10.02 15.38
N GLY A 417 0.92 10.57 14.25
CA GLY A 417 0.24 11.61 13.50
C GLY A 417 -1.17 11.22 13.04
N ARG A 418 -1.97 12.19 12.57
CA ARG A 418 -3.35 11.95 12.13
C ARG A 418 -3.43 10.85 11.05
N TYR A 419 -2.48 10.84 10.12
CA TYR A 419 -2.36 9.77 9.13
C TYR A 419 -2.19 8.39 9.75
N ALA A 420 -1.26 8.22 10.70
CA ALA A 420 -1.08 6.95 11.42
C ALA A 420 -2.38 6.50 12.12
N ARG A 421 -3.17 7.43 12.66
CA ARG A 421 -4.48 7.11 13.26
C ARG A 421 -5.48 6.64 12.22
N ILE A 422 -5.57 7.31 11.07
CA ILE A 422 -6.46 6.91 9.96
C ILE A 422 -6.06 5.53 9.46
N LEU A 423 -4.77 5.30 9.22
CA LEU A 423 -4.25 4.00 8.84
C LEU A 423 -4.62 2.95 9.89
N THR A 424 -4.34 3.19 11.18
CA THR A 424 -4.70 2.29 12.28
C THR A 424 -6.20 1.99 12.32
N GLN A 425 -7.06 2.99 12.10
CA GLN A 425 -8.51 2.83 12.07
C GLN A 425 -8.96 1.97 10.88
N HIS A 426 -8.36 2.14 9.71
CA HIS A 426 -8.64 1.30 8.54
C HIS A 426 -8.15 -0.14 8.77
N MET A 427 -6.95 -0.30 9.32
CA MET A 427 -6.41 -1.62 9.64
C MET A 427 -7.25 -2.34 10.68
N ALA A 428 -7.74 -1.66 11.71
CA ALA A 428 -8.62 -2.25 12.71
C ALA A 428 -9.94 -2.81 12.11
N LYS A 429 -10.33 -2.38 10.91
CA LYS A 429 -11.50 -2.88 10.18
C LYS A 429 -11.19 -4.02 9.22
N ASP A 430 -9.92 -4.33 8.96
CA ASP A 430 -9.52 -5.43 8.08
C ASP A 430 -10.03 -6.77 8.64
N VAL A 431 -10.44 -7.67 7.74
CA VAL A 431 -10.96 -9.00 8.05
C VAL A 431 -10.01 -9.79 8.93
N VAL A 432 -8.70 -9.60 8.77
CA VAL A 432 -7.67 -10.29 9.56
C VAL A 432 -7.73 -9.92 11.05
N HIS A 433 -8.19 -8.72 11.39
CA HIS A 433 -8.30 -8.26 12.78
C HIS A 433 -9.68 -8.52 13.37
N THR A 434 -10.72 -8.46 12.55
CA THR A 434 -12.12 -8.58 12.97
C THR A 434 -12.59 -10.03 13.04
N THR A 435 -11.89 -10.97 12.40
CA THR A 435 -12.28 -12.38 12.35
C THR A 435 -11.43 -13.23 13.30
N ASP A 436 -12.08 -14.07 14.11
CA ASP A 436 -11.40 -15.11 14.87
C ASP A 436 -11.05 -16.30 13.95
N LEU A 437 -9.77 -16.67 13.96
CA LEU A 437 -9.29 -17.78 13.14
C LEU A 437 -9.85 -19.13 13.63
N ARG A 438 -10.05 -19.31 14.94
CA ARG A 438 -10.58 -20.57 15.47
C ARG A 438 -12.01 -20.80 15.00
N ASP A 439 -12.85 -19.78 15.08
CA ASP A 439 -14.22 -19.83 14.55
C ASP A 439 -14.24 -20.10 13.04
N CYS A 440 -13.33 -19.48 12.28
CA CYS A 440 -13.17 -19.74 10.85
C CYS A 440 -12.81 -21.21 10.56
N ILE A 441 -11.84 -21.78 11.30
CA ILE A 441 -11.45 -23.19 11.16
C ILE A 441 -12.64 -24.11 11.46
N ARG A 442 -13.32 -23.93 12.60
CA ARG A 442 -14.46 -24.78 12.98
C ARG A 442 -15.57 -24.74 11.91
N THR A 443 -15.91 -23.54 11.46
CA THR A 443 -16.98 -23.33 10.48
C THR A 443 -16.62 -23.95 9.12
N SER A 444 -15.40 -23.70 8.63
CA SER A 444 -14.95 -24.23 7.33
C SER A 444 -14.79 -25.75 7.35
N MET A 445 -14.25 -26.34 8.42
CA MET A 445 -14.10 -27.80 8.52
C MET A 445 -15.46 -28.51 8.63
N HIS A 446 -16.41 -27.93 9.36
CA HIS A 446 -17.78 -28.44 9.41
C HIS A 446 -18.49 -28.34 8.05
N ALA A 447 -18.34 -27.21 7.35
CA ALA A 447 -18.89 -27.03 6.01
C ALA A 447 -18.29 -28.03 5.02
N LEU A 448 -16.98 -28.27 5.09
CA LEU A 448 -16.29 -29.27 4.28
C LEU A 448 -16.84 -30.69 4.50
N ALA A 449 -16.97 -31.12 5.76
CA ALA A 449 -17.52 -32.43 6.10
C ALA A 449 -18.95 -32.60 5.59
N THR A 450 -19.77 -31.55 5.69
CA THR A 450 -21.14 -31.54 5.17
C THR A 450 -21.17 -31.60 3.64
N SER A 451 -20.28 -30.86 2.97
CA SER A 451 -20.22 -30.76 1.51
C SER A 451 -19.72 -32.04 0.84
N MET A 452 -18.72 -32.71 1.42
CA MET A 452 -18.11 -33.90 0.82
C MET A 452 -18.82 -35.21 1.22
N GLY A 453 -19.54 -35.19 2.35
CA GLY A 453 -20.02 -36.39 3.01
C GLY A 453 -18.94 -37.00 3.91
N GLN A 454 -19.39 -37.71 4.96
CA GLN A 454 -18.50 -38.17 6.02
C GLN A 454 -17.38 -39.10 5.53
N GLU A 455 -17.67 -40.02 4.61
CA GLU A 455 -16.68 -40.98 4.10
C GLU A 455 -15.53 -40.29 3.34
N ALA A 456 -15.87 -39.37 2.43
CA ALA A 456 -14.85 -38.61 1.68
C ALA A 456 -14.10 -37.61 2.57
N TYR A 457 -14.78 -37.03 3.56
CA TYR A 457 -14.13 -36.20 4.57
C TYR A 457 -13.13 -37.01 5.40
N ASP A 458 -13.50 -38.20 5.87
CA ASP A 458 -12.62 -39.09 6.62
C ASP A 458 -11.43 -39.57 5.79
N GLU A 459 -11.61 -39.80 4.48
CA GLU A 459 -10.52 -40.11 3.55
C GLU A 459 -9.52 -38.95 3.44
N VAL A 460 -10.02 -37.72 3.22
CA VAL A 460 -9.17 -36.51 3.14
C VAL A 460 -8.46 -36.25 4.47
N MET A 461 -9.17 -36.33 5.60
CA MET A 461 -8.59 -36.12 6.92
C MET A 461 -7.64 -37.26 7.32
N GLY A 462 -7.81 -38.45 6.76
CA GLY A 462 -6.89 -39.58 6.90
C GLY A 462 -5.51 -39.34 6.29
N THR A 463 -5.36 -38.32 5.42
CA THR A 463 -4.05 -37.89 4.90
C THR A 463 -3.25 -37.06 5.91
N VAL A 464 -3.92 -36.48 6.91
CA VAL A 464 -3.31 -35.60 7.90
C VAL A 464 -2.76 -36.43 9.06
N GLU A 465 -1.58 -36.08 9.56
CA GLU A 465 -1.00 -36.81 10.70
C GLU A 465 -1.93 -36.77 11.93
N PRO A 466 -2.29 -37.93 12.53
CA PRO A 466 -3.25 -37.98 13.64
C PRO A 466 -2.86 -37.16 14.87
N VAL A 467 -1.55 -36.95 15.08
CA VAL A 467 -1.03 -36.12 16.18
C VAL A 467 -1.38 -34.65 15.96
N VAL A 468 -1.18 -34.14 14.74
CA VAL A 468 -1.48 -32.75 14.37
C VAL A 468 -2.99 -32.49 14.47
N LEU A 469 -3.82 -33.43 14.00
CA LEU A 469 -5.26 -33.33 14.15
C LEU A 469 -5.72 -33.24 15.60
N ARG A 470 -5.14 -34.05 16.49
CA ARG A 470 -5.47 -34.01 17.92
C ARG A 470 -5.09 -32.67 18.53
N GLN A 471 -3.89 -32.17 18.23
CA GLN A 471 -3.44 -30.86 18.71
C GLN A 471 -4.33 -29.72 18.19
N LEU A 472 -4.79 -29.81 16.94
CA LEU A 472 -5.74 -28.86 16.38
C LEU A 472 -7.06 -28.89 17.12
N GLN A 473 -7.61 -30.08 17.37
CA GLN A 473 -8.83 -30.24 18.17
C GLN A 473 -8.65 -29.64 19.56
N GLU A 474 -7.54 -29.89 20.24
CA GLU A 474 -7.23 -29.33 21.55
C GLU A 474 -7.17 -27.80 21.56
N LYS A 475 -6.61 -27.17 20.50
CA LYS A 475 -6.57 -25.70 20.36
C LYS A 475 -7.90 -25.06 19.98
N LEU A 476 -8.84 -25.85 19.47
CA LEU A 476 -10.17 -25.41 19.08
C LEU A 476 -11.22 -25.59 20.19
N LEU A 477 -10.91 -26.35 21.25
CA LEU A 477 -11.69 -26.40 22.49
C LEU A 477 -11.44 -25.14 23.34
#